data_AF-A0A818WYS6-F1
#
_entry.id   AF-A0A818WYS6-F1
#
_cell.length_a   1.000
_cell.length_b   1.000
_cell.length_c   1.000
_cell.angle_alpha   90.00
_cell.angle_beta   90.00
_cell.angle_gamma   90.00
#
_symmetry.space_group_name_H-M   'P 1'
#
loop_
_entity.id
_entity.type
_entity.pdbx_description
1 polymer ?
#
loop_
_entity_poly.entity_id
_entity_poly.type
_entity_poly.pdbx_seq_one_letter_code
_entity_poly.pdbx_strand_id
1 'polypeptide(L)'
;MSVLKKIFSIYLIIHLVKSDPINRNIKIDGNFDDWKNVPSYTDPEDNIDGTVYDQSPWFPSLKFPDCLHTNIPQPDPIPEHVYNPNVNVVEFKIAHDDTSLYAYYRVVDGGVIGKTSVGSNEFDENNPSQSSAGRYYVIAAVNIDNDNTTGYWLHGGGYHPTAPGFDANFEIEFFNGSFNQDSYLDHAANNNTELNYLKNENKKNQFIFLPAVYKFYTEYIYWKNKPTASEIERCLDGPYQLPRPYINSYICFTEDKAPGPFKGIMSYSRSEKGNEFEMRAPFEGFLLNKDTGRPTLQLGMTINITLSLEASAEYSTPRKWSSDTTATIQYTLSNSIA
;
A
#
# COMPACT_ATOMS: atom_id res chain seq x y z
N MET A 1 32.99 3.03 60.00
CA MET A 1 32.86 3.11 58.52
C MET A 1 31.60 2.35 58.13
N SER A 2 30.53 3.09 57.80
CA SER A 2 29.23 2.55 57.36
C SER A 2 29.16 2.67 55.83
N VAL A 3 28.95 1.56 55.14
CA VAL A 3 28.77 1.54 53.68
C VAL A 3 27.29 1.32 53.40
N LEU A 4 26.61 2.40 53.00
CA LEU A 4 25.25 2.37 52.47
C LEU A 4 25.25 1.73 51.07
N LYS A 5 24.49 0.64 50.91
CA LYS A 5 24.10 0.10 49.60
C LYS A 5 23.01 1.01 49.00
N LYS A 6 23.34 1.70 47.90
CA LYS A 6 22.33 2.33 47.02
C LYS A 6 21.71 1.25 46.14
N ILE A 7 20.42 1.01 46.33
CA ILE A 7 19.57 0.25 45.40
C ILE A 7 19.15 1.25 44.32
N PHE A 8 19.55 1.01 43.08
CA PHE A 8 19.01 1.69 41.91
C PHE A 8 17.72 0.98 41.50
N SER A 9 16.57 1.62 41.70
CA SER A 9 15.31 1.20 41.08
C SER A 9 15.34 1.59 39.60
N ILE A 10 15.38 0.59 38.72
CA ILE A 10 15.15 0.75 37.29
C ILE A 10 13.64 0.90 37.11
N TYR A 11 13.18 2.11 36.76
CA TYR A 11 11.81 2.33 36.30
C TYR A 11 11.72 1.83 34.85
N LEU A 12 11.12 0.65 34.66
CA LEU A 12 10.68 0.17 33.36
C LEU A 12 9.41 0.95 32.99
N ILE A 13 9.54 1.94 32.10
CA ILE A 13 8.39 2.62 31.50
C ILE A 13 7.83 1.68 30.44
N ILE A 14 6.82 0.88 30.84
CA ILE A 14 5.99 0.12 29.91
C ILE A 14 5.12 1.15 29.18
N HIS A 15 5.46 1.46 27.93
CA HIS A 15 4.50 2.13 27.05
C HIS A 15 3.36 1.14 26.82
N LEU A 16 2.22 1.38 27.46
CA LEU A 16 0.97 0.72 27.11
C LEU A 16 0.69 1.09 25.65
N VAL A 17 0.92 0.14 24.74
CA VAL A 17 0.45 0.22 23.36
C VAL A 17 -1.06 0.29 23.44
N LYS A 18 -1.61 1.51 23.35
CA LYS A 18 -3.05 1.70 23.23
C LYS A 18 -3.43 1.15 21.86
N SER A 19 -4.21 0.08 21.85
CA SER A 19 -4.80 -0.45 20.64
C SER A 19 -5.73 0.62 20.03
N ASP A 20 -5.62 0.85 18.73
CA ASP A 20 -6.49 1.81 18.05
C ASP A 20 -7.93 1.27 18.03
N PRO A 21 -8.92 2.06 18.43
CA PRO A 21 -10.28 1.57 18.52
C PRO A 21 -10.94 1.41 17.15
N ILE A 22 -11.96 0.55 17.09
CA ILE A 22 -12.84 0.41 15.92
C ILE A 22 -13.47 1.77 15.57
N ASN A 23 -13.33 2.19 14.31
CA ASN A 23 -13.97 3.38 13.78
C ASN A 23 -15.02 3.02 12.71
N ARG A 24 -16.28 2.85 13.16
CA ARG A 24 -17.42 2.57 12.26
C ARG A 24 -17.97 3.80 11.53
N ASN A 25 -17.39 4.97 11.79
CA ASN A 25 -17.92 6.23 11.30
C ASN A 25 -17.21 6.76 10.06
N ILE A 26 -16.11 6.11 9.63
CA ILE A 26 -15.40 6.49 8.41
C ILE A 26 -16.27 6.20 7.18
N LYS A 27 -16.52 7.24 6.39
CA LYS A 27 -17.25 7.21 5.13
C LYS A 27 -16.32 7.62 4.01
N ILE A 28 -16.27 6.78 2.98
CA ILE A 28 -15.53 7.09 1.77
C ILE A 28 -16.36 8.01 0.89
N ASP A 29 -16.23 9.32 1.07
CA ASP A 29 -17.02 10.34 0.38
C ASP A 29 -16.25 11.63 0.03
N GLY A 30 -14.99 11.74 0.45
CA GLY A 30 -14.12 12.89 0.17
C GLY A 30 -14.32 14.05 1.14
N ASN A 31 -15.17 13.89 2.17
CA ASN A 31 -15.22 14.76 3.33
C ASN A 31 -14.49 14.10 4.51
N PHE A 32 -13.37 14.71 4.92
CA PHE A 32 -12.46 14.14 5.90
C PHE A 32 -12.77 14.50 7.36
N ASP A 33 -13.98 14.98 7.65
CA ASP A 33 -14.41 15.38 8.99
C ASP A 33 -14.37 14.22 10.01
N ASP A 34 -14.65 13.01 9.57
CA ASP A 34 -14.63 11.76 10.35
C ASP A 34 -13.21 11.25 10.65
N TRP A 35 -12.20 11.68 9.88
CA TRP A 35 -10.78 11.40 10.11
C TRP A 35 -10.13 12.30 11.18
N LYS A 36 -10.82 13.34 11.68
CA LYS A 36 -10.26 14.30 12.65
C LYS A 36 -9.78 13.68 13.97
N ASN A 37 -10.43 12.60 14.40
CA ASN A 37 -10.11 11.92 15.66
C ASN A 37 -9.29 10.64 15.47
N VAL A 38 -8.96 10.28 14.22
CA VAL A 38 -8.07 9.15 13.94
C VAL A 38 -6.64 9.59 14.22
N PRO A 39 -5.82 8.78 14.92
CA PRO A 39 -4.41 9.06 15.11
C PRO A 39 -3.73 9.43 13.80
N SER A 40 -2.98 10.53 13.86
CA SER A 40 -2.30 11.12 12.71
C SER A 40 -0.80 10.93 12.84
N TYR A 41 -0.18 10.56 11.73
CA TYR A 41 1.26 10.42 11.57
C TYR A 41 1.70 11.42 10.51
N THR A 42 2.84 12.06 10.75
CA THR A 42 3.38 13.07 9.85
C THR A 42 4.59 12.52 9.13
N ASP A 43 4.70 12.91 7.87
CA ASP A 43 5.86 12.67 7.03
C ASP A 43 6.49 14.03 6.69
N PRO A 44 7.83 14.17 6.67
CA PRO A 44 8.46 15.45 6.36
C PRO A 44 8.04 15.96 4.97
N GLU A 45 7.78 17.27 4.84
CA GLU A 45 7.55 17.83 3.50
C GLU A 45 8.88 17.90 2.74
N ASP A 46 8.99 17.17 1.63
CA ASP A 46 10.19 17.19 0.78
C ASP A 46 10.40 18.55 0.09
N ASN A 47 11.65 18.87 -0.23
CA ASN A 47 12.05 20.09 -0.93
C ASN A 47 12.54 19.75 -2.35
N ILE A 48 12.35 20.69 -3.28
CA ILE A 48 12.82 20.56 -4.67
C ILE A 48 14.34 20.27 -4.77
N ASP A 49 15.12 20.65 -3.76
CA ASP A 49 16.57 20.43 -3.73
C ASP A 49 17.00 19.07 -3.15
N GLY A 50 16.07 18.23 -2.69
CA GLY A 50 16.34 16.88 -2.19
C GLY A 50 17.15 16.86 -0.90
N THR A 51 16.91 17.84 -0.03
CA THR A 51 17.58 17.97 1.27
C THR A 51 16.86 17.26 2.42
N VAL A 52 15.68 16.70 2.17
CA VAL A 52 14.92 15.88 3.10
C VAL A 52 15.26 14.42 2.86
N TYR A 53 15.45 13.69 3.96
CA TYR A 53 15.91 12.31 3.91
C TYR A 53 15.24 11.47 4.97
N ASP A 54 14.96 10.25 4.55
CA ASP A 54 14.48 9.19 5.39
C ASP A 54 15.55 8.15 5.70
N GLN A 55 15.35 7.48 6.84
CA GLN A 55 16.30 6.51 7.38
C GLN A 55 15.59 5.21 7.73
N SER A 56 16.10 4.12 7.16
CA SER A 56 15.66 2.79 7.54
C SER A 56 16.30 2.37 8.86
N PRO A 57 15.52 1.85 9.83
CA PRO A 57 16.08 1.21 11.02
C PRO A 57 16.97 -0.01 10.70
N TRP A 58 16.76 -0.62 9.53
CA TRP A 58 17.53 -1.78 9.05
C TRP A 58 18.87 -1.36 8.41
N PHE A 59 18.94 -0.13 7.91
CA PHE A 59 20.15 0.45 7.31
C PHE A 59 20.41 1.85 7.89
N PRO A 60 20.72 1.97 9.20
CA PRO A 60 20.80 3.26 9.89
C PRO A 60 21.94 4.16 9.41
N SER A 61 22.89 3.62 8.63
CA SER A 61 23.97 4.38 8.01
C SER A 61 23.58 5.00 6.66
N LEU A 62 22.47 4.57 6.07
CA LEU A 62 21.98 5.06 4.77
C LEU A 62 20.91 6.12 4.99
N LYS A 63 20.96 7.15 4.15
CA LYS A 63 19.95 8.20 4.06
C LYS A 63 19.38 8.16 2.66
N PHE A 64 18.08 7.94 2.54
CA PHE A 64 17.37 7.91 1.28
C PHE A 64 16.69 9.26 1.10
N PRO A 65 16.71 9.88 -0.09
CA PRO A 65 15.83 11.01 -0.35
C PRO A 65 14.39 10.62 -0.08
N ASP A 66 13.58 11.57 0.37
CA ASP A 66 12.18 11.35 0.72
C ASP A 66 11.35 11.01 -0.53
N CYS A 67 11.22 11.96 -1.46
CA CYS A 67 10.74 11.67 -2.81
C CYS A 67 11.88 11.17 -3.69
N LEU A 68 11.72 10.00 -4.30
CA LEU A 68 12.81 9.34 -5.00
C LEU A 68 12.38 8.53 -6.23
N HIS A 69 13.35 8.11 -7.02
CA HIS A 69 13.13 7.24 -8.17
C HIS A 69 12.98 5.76 -7.76
N THR A 70 11.95 5.08 -8.28
CA THR A 70 11.65 3.66 -8.02
C THR A 70 12.52 2.63 -8.76
N ASN A 71 13.40 3.01 -9.70
CA ASN A 71 14.12 2.07 -10.57
C ASN A 71 15.31 1.35 -9.89
N ILE A 72 15.45 1.45 -8.57
CA ILE A 72 16.55 0.81 -7.83
C ILE A 72 15.99 -0.24 -6.87
N PRO A 73 15.75 -1.48 -7.35
CA PRO A 73 15.16 -2.56 -6.54
C PRO A 73 16.19 -3.22 -5.61
N GLN A 74 17.20 -2.48 -5.16
CA GLN A 74 18.30 -2.95 -4.33
C GLN A 74 18.43 -2.04 -3.10
N PRO A 75 18.88 -2.55 -1.95
CA PRO A 75 19.05 -1.72 -0.75
C PRO A 75 20.19 -0.70 -0.90
N ASP A 76 21.08 -0.92 -1.87
CA ASP A 76 22.19 -0.07 -2.29
C ASP A 76 22.33 -0.26 -3.82
N PRO A 77 22.32 0.79 -4.68
CA PRO A 77 22.54 2.21 -4.41
C PRO A 77 21.35 2.98 -3.82
N ILE A 78 21.66 4.10 -3.14
CA ILE A 78 20.67 5.10 -2.74
C ILE A 78 19.99 5.65 -4.01
N PRO A 79 18.64 5.63 -4.09
CA PRO A 79 17.91 6.22 -5.20
C PRO A 79 18.20 7.70 -5.42
N GLU A 80 18.05 8.13 -6.67
CA GLU A 80 18.09 9.55 -7.00
C GLU A 80 16.86 10.25 -6.43
N HIS A 81 17.05 11.44 -5.87
CA HIS A 81 15.95 12.31 -5.48
C HIS A 81 15.13 12.75 -6.70
N VAL A 82 13.80 12.64 -6.60
CA VAL A 82 12.86 13.05 -7.64
C VAL A 82 11.67 13.75 -6.98
N TYR A 83 11.72 15.07 -6.91
CA TYR A 83 10.63 15.84 -6.30
C TYR A 83 9.36 15.75 -7.16
N ASN A 84 8.24 15.38 -6.54
CA ASN A 84 6.93 15.46 -7.17
C ASN A 84 5.86 15.82 -6.12
N PRO A 85 5.24 17.01 -6.22
CA PRO A 85 4.28 17.44 -5.20
C PRO A 85 3.02 16.56 -5.16
N ASN A 86 2.75 15.78 -6.21
CA ASN A 86 1.59 14.89 -6.24
C ASN A 86 1.81 13.59 -5.46
N VAL A 87 3.06 13.25 -5.12
CA VAL A 87 3.37 12.07 -4.28
C VAL A 87 3.93 12.48 -2.91
N ASN A 88 4.47 13.69 -2.75
CA ASN A 88 5.04 14.20 -1.50
C ASN A 88 4.03 14.15 -0.33
N VAL A 89 4.07 13.08 0.46
CA VAL A 89 3.16 12.82 1.58
C VAL A 89 3.59 13.70 2.75
N VAL A 90 2.63 14.24 3.48
CA VAL A 90 2.90 15.04 4.69
C VAL A 90 2.08 14.59 5.89
N GLU A 91 1.03 13.80 5.66
CA GLU A 91 0.23 13.19 6.70
C GLU A 91 -0.41 11.91 6.22
N PHE A 92 -0.45 10.92 7.09
CA PHE A 92 -1.16 9.67 6.87
C PHE A 92 -1.86 9.16 8.12
N LYS A 93 -2.93 8.39 7.92
CA LYS A 93 -3.71 7.78 9.01
C LYS A 93 -4.19 6.40 8.61
N ILE A 94 -4.30 5.53 9.61
CA ILE A 94 -4.90 4.21 9.45
C ILE A 94 -6.11 4.11 10.39
N ALA A 95 -7.21 3.57 9.86
CA ALA A 95 -8.40 3.26 10.63
C ALA A 95 -8.90 1.86 10.26
N HIS A 96 -9.76 1.26 11.08
CA HIS A 96 -10.41 -0.01 10.75
C HIS A 96 -11.83 -0.06 11.30
N ASP A 97 -12.70 -0.82 10.62
CA ASP A 97 -13.98 -1.26 11.16
C ASP A 97 -13.97 -2.79 11.37
N ASP A 98 -15.15 -3.40 11.54
CA ASP A 98 -15.26 -4.85 11.73
C ASP A 98 -15.01 -5.68 10.47
N THR A 99 -14.89 -5.04 9.32
CA THR A 99 -14.81 -5.71 8.02
C THR A 99 -13.72 -5.17 7.10
N SER A 100 -13.08 -4.05 7.43
CA SER A 100 -12.24 -3.30 6.49
C SER A 100 -11.13 -2.54 7.17
N LEU A 101 -10.03 -2.41 6.44
CA LEU A 101 -8.92 -1.50 6.71
C LEU A 101 -9.12 -0.23 5.90
N TYR A 102 -8.74 0.91 6.48
CA TYR A 102 -8.85 2.22 5.87
C TYR A 102 -7.49 2.90 5.90
N ALA A 103 -7.15 3.58 4.81
CA ALA A 103 -5.94 4.38 4.70
C ALA A 103 -6.30 5.79 4.23
N TYR A 104 -5.69 6.78 4.87
CA TYR A 104 -5.77 8.20 4.53
C TYR A 104 -4.38 8.72 4.17
N TYR A 105 -4.35 9.57 3.15
CA TYR A 105 -3.15 10.25 2.66
C TYR A 105 -3.47 11.74 2.53
N ARG A 106 -2.52 12.58 2.90
CA ARG A 106 -2.47 13.97 2.48
C ARG A 106 -1.09 14.29 1.93
N VAL A 107 -1.07 14.87 0.75
CA VAL A 107 0.13 15.42 0.12
C VAL A 107 0.25 16.92 0.38
N VAL A 108 1.43 17.48 0.09
CA VAL A 108 1.70 18.93 0.17
C VAL A 108 0.63 19.78 -0.52
N ASP A 109 0.48 21.01 -0.06
CA ASP A 109 -0.44 21.96 -0.67
C ASP A 109 -0.07 22.21 -2.15
N GLY A 110 -1.05 21.99 -3.04
CA GLY A 110 -0.87 22.08 -4.49
C GLY A 110 -0.55 20.74 -5.18
N GLY A 111 -0.26 19.69 -4.41
CA GLY A 111 -0.25 18.31 -4.86
C GLY A 111 -1.67 17.78 -5.14
N VAL A 112 -1.78 16.82 -6.07
CA VAL A 112 -3.06 16.19 -6.42
C VAL A 112 -2.87 14.68 -6.56
N ILE A 113 -3.46 13.91 -5.65
CA ILE A 113 -3.39 12.45 -5.61
C ILE A 113 -4.19 11.85 -6.77
N GLY A 114 -3.58 10.90 -7.50
CA GLY A 114 -4.17 10.28 -8.69
C GLY A 114 -4.11 11.16 -9.95
N LYS A 115 -3.30 12.23 -9.94
CA LYS A 115 -3.12 13.09 -11.11
C LYS A 115 -2.19 12.43 -12.13
N THR A 116 -2.74 12.20 -13.32
CA THR A 116 -2.02 11.65 -14.47
C THR A 116 -2.24 12.51 -15.70
N SER A 117 -1.26 12.56 -16.59
CA SER A 117 -1.42 13.17 -17.91
C SER A 117 -2.34 12.33 -18.80
N VAL A 118 -2.95 12.98 -19.78
CA VAL A 118 -3.82 12.34 -20.77
C VAL A 118 -3.12 12.29 -22.13
N GLY A 119 -3.04 11.10 -22.72
CA GLY A 119 -2.32 10.86 -23.97
C GLY A 119 -2.80 9.63 -24.74
N SER A 120 -2.33 9.51 -25.98
CA SER A 120 -2.63 8.37 -26.86
C SER A 120 -1.58 7.26 -26.80
N ASN A 121 -0.37 7.58 -26.34
CA ASN A 121 0.73 6.64 -26.17
C ASN A 121 1.01 6.48 -24.68
N GLU A 122 1.44 5.31 -24.25
CA GLU A 122 1.93 5.13 -22.89
C GLU A 122 3.12 6.04 -22.60
N PHE A 123 3.28 6.44 -21.34
CA PHE A 123 4.44 7.17 -20.87
C PHE A 123 5.74 6.35 -21.04
N ASP A 124 6.77 6.98 -21.57
CA ASP A 124 8.13 6.45 -21.70
C ASP A 124 9.08 7.39 -20.95
N GLU A 125 9.72 6.90 -19.89
CA GLU A 125 10.66 7.68 -19.08
C GLU A 125 11.90 8.13 -19.87
N ASN A 126 12.25 7.44 -20.95
CA ASN A 126 13.35 7.82 -21.84
C ASN A 126 12.95 8.94 -22.80
N ASN A 127 11.65 9.20 -22.95
CA ASN A 127 11.09 10.26 -23.77
C ASN A 127 9.89 10.93 -23.07
N PRO A 128 10.11 11.60 -21.92
CA PRO A 128 9.04 12.01 -21.03
C PRO A 128 8.22 13.14 -21.65
N SER A 129 7.03 12.81 -22.15
CA SER A 129 6.08 13.75 -22.72
C SER A 129 4.82 13.85 -21.87
N GLN A 130 4.36 15.08 -21.62
CA GLN A 130 3.04 15.34 -21.02
C GLN A 130 1.87 15.00 -21.97
N SER A 131 2.16 14.58 -23.21
CA SER A 131 1.18 14.06 -24.17
C SER A 131 1.05 12.54 -24.12
N SER A 132 1.76 11.88 -23.20
CA SER A 132 1.62 10.44 -22.95
C SER A 132 0.63 10.18 -21.81
N ALA A 133 0.00 9.01 -21.82
CA ALA A 133 -0.89 8.54 -20.78
C ALA A 133 -0.07 8.15 -19.54
N GLY A 134 -0.23 8.93 -18.47
CA GLY A 134 0.48 8.72 -17.21
C GLY A 134 -0.20 7.73 -16.28
N ARG A 135 0.53 7.34 -15.24
CA ARG A 135 0.16 6.34 -14.23
C ARG A 135 0.38 6.88 -12.83
N TYR A 136 -0.48 6.48 -11.89
CA TYR A 136 -0.39 6.86 -10.50
C TYR A 136 -0.93 5.73 -9.64
N TYR A 137 -0.22 5.37 -8.57
CA TYR A 137 -0.59 4.31 -7.64
C TYR A 137 -0.73 4.89 -6.24
N VAL A 138 -1.84 4.59 -5.58
CA VAL A 138 -2.03 4.83 -4.14
C VAL A 138 -1.96 3.49 -3.43
N ILE A 139 -0.94 3.29 -2.61
CA ILE A 139 -0.50 1.96 -2.16
C ILE A 139 -0.48 1.91 -0.64
N ALA A 140 -1.05 0.86 -0.08
CA ALA A 140 -0.80 0.48 1.30
C ALA A 140 -0.18 -0.92 1.32
N ALA A 141 1.09 -0.99 1.70
CA ALA A 141 1.81 -2.26 1.85
C ALA A 141 1.74 -2.72 3.31
N VAL A 142 1.43 -4.00 3.51
CA VAL A 142 1.13 -4.59 4.82
C VAL A 142 1.98 -5.83 5.05
N ASN A 143 2.76 -5.82 6.12
CA ASN A 143 3.26 -7.03 6.77
C ASN A 143 2.17 -7.53 7.72
N ILE A 144 1.46 -8.57 7.32
CA ILE A 144 0.26 -9.07 7.97
C ILE A 144 0.62 -10.00 9.12
N ASP A 145 1.65 -10.83 8.97
CA ASP A 145 2.03 -11.85 9.96
C ASP A 145 3.11 -11.38 10.96
N ASN A 146 3.70 -10.21 10.74
CA ASN A 146 4.87 -9.65 11.44
C ASN A 146 6.10 -10.55 11.39
N ASP A 147 6.19 -11.42 10.39
CA ASP A 147 7.39 -12.18 10.09
C ASP A 147 8.21 -11.40 9.05
N ASN A 148 9.49 -11.20 9.32
CA ASN A 148 10.39 -10.51 8.39
C ASN A 148 11.02 -11.46 7.36
N THR A 149 10.66 -12.74 7.40
CA THR A 149 11.15 -13.78 6.49
C THR A 149 10.18 -14.12 5.36
N THR A 150 8.91 -13.74 5.49
CA THR A 150 7.86 -13.80 4.47
C THR A 150 7.79 -12.47 3.72
N GLY A 151 6.97 -12.40 2.67
CA GLY A 151 6.78 -11.16 1.92
C GLY A 151 8.03 -10.67 1.19
N TYR A 152 7.99 -9.42 0.73
CA TYR A 152 9.10 -8.76 0.08
C TYR A 152 9.73 -7.67 0.96
N TRP A 153 10.92 -7.23 0.56
CA TRP A 153 11.52 -6.02 1.09
C TRP A 153 11.00 -4.80 0.34
N LEU A 154 10.55 -3.78 1.05
CA LEU A 154 10.01 -2.54 0.48
C LEU A 154 10.86 -1.94 -0.66
N HIS A 155 12.19 -1.95 -0.56
CA HIS A 155 13.06 -1.40 -1.61
C HIS A 155 12.94 -2.18 -2.92
N GLY A 156 12.57 -3.45 -2.88
CA GLY A 156 12.32 -4.25 -4.08
C GLY A 156 11.20 -3.69 -4.94
N GLY A 157 10.25 -2.97 -4.32
CA GLY A 157 9.19 -2.21 -4.99
C GLY A 157 9.52 -0.74 -5.23
N GLY A 158 10.74 -0.29 -4.90
CA GLY A 158 11.11 1.12 -4.99
C GLY A 158 10.60 1.97 -3.80
N TYR A 159 10.21 1.33 -2.70
CA TYR A 159 9.73 2.00 -1.49
C TYR A 159 10.84 2.18 -0.45
N HIS A 160 11.02 3.42 0.01
CA HIS A 160 11.97 3.79 1.06
C HIS A 160 11.29 4.73 2.06
N PRO A 161 11.55 4.60 3.37
CA PRO A 161 12.62 3.83 3.99
C PRO A 161 12.34 2.33 3.97
N THR A 162 13.38 1.53 3.69
CA THR A 162 13.17 0.11 3.44
C THR A 162 12.92 -0.70 4.73
N ALA A 163 12.04 -1.70 4.64
CA ALA A 163 11.78 -2.70 5.67
C ALA A 163 11.37 -4.04 5.02
N PRO A 164 11.64 -5.18 5.68
CA PRO A 164 11.27 -6.52 5.22
C PRO A 164 9.85 -6.94 5.62
N GLY A 165 9.37 -8.06 5.08
CA GLY A 165 8.20 -8.77 5.60
C GLY A 165 6.87 -8.37 4.98
N PHE A 166 6.83 -7.56 3.93
CA PHE A 166 5.56 -7.04 3.42
C PHE A 166 4.87 -8.10 2.55
N ASP A 167 3.75 -8.65 3.04
CA ASP A 167 3.07 -9.80 2.42
C ASP A 167 2.08 -9.38 1.34
N ALA A 168 1.44 -8.22 1.52
CA ALA A 168 0.35 -7.78 0.67
C ALA A 168 0.43 -6.29 0.38
N ASN A 169 -0.06 -5.89 -0.79
CA ASN A 169 -0.47 -4.52 -1.05
C ASN A 169 -1.98 -4.49 -1.32
N PHE A 170 -2.61 -3.36 -1.01
CA PHE A 170 -3.88 -2.99 -1.65
C PHE A 170 -3.72 -1.62 -2.29
N GLU A 171 -4.14 -1.52 -3.55
CA GLU A 171 -3.74 -0.43 -4.42
C GLU A 171 -4.92 0.14 -5.19
N ILE A 172 -4.91 1.47 -5.35
CA ILE A 172 -5.75 2.17 -6.32
C ILE A 172 -4.85 2.72 -7.41
N GLU A 173 -5.10 2.33 -8.65
CA GLU A 173 -4.39 2.82 -9.82
C GLU A 173 -5.24 3.84 -10.58
N PHE A 174 -4.59 4.94 -11.00
CA PHE A 174 -5.09 5.86 -12.00
C PHE A 174 -4.24 5.77 -13.26
N PHE A 175 -4.90 5.78 -14.41
CA PHE A 175 -4.27 5.80 -15.72
C PHE A 175 -4.98 6.78 -16.64
N ASN A 176 -4.19 7.55 -17.40
CA ASN A 176 -4.69 8.39 -18.48
C ASN A 176 -5.81 9.38 -18.07
N GLY A 177 -5.64 10.03 -16.91
CA GLY A 177 -6.58 10.98 -16.32
C GLY A 177 -7.79 10.36 -15.60
N SER A 178 -7.85 9.04 -15.46
CA SER A 178 -9.02 8.34 -14.92
C SER A 178 -8.64 7.18 -14.00
N PHE A 179 -9.62 6.67 -13.25
CA PHE A 179 -9.47 5.44 -12.47
C PHE A 179 -9.16 4.25 -13.40
N ASN A 180 -8.21 3.41 -13.02
CA ASN A 180 -7.84 2.19 -13.75
C ASN A 180 -8.21 0.92 -13.00
N GLN A 181 -7.82 0.76 -11.74
CA GLN A 181 -8.15 -0.45 -11.00
C GLN A 181 -8.02 -0.30 -9.49
N ASP A 182 -8.63 -1.23 -8.76
CA ASP A 182 -8.55 -1.41 -7.32
C ASP A 182 -8.16 -2.86 -6.95
N SER A 183 -6.86 -3.09 -6.84
CA SER A 183 -6.28 -4.43 -6.74
C SER A 183 -5.78 -4.78 -5.34
N TYR A 184 -5.80 -6.09 -5.06
CA TYR A 184 -5.06 -6.70 -3.96
C TYR A 184 -3.88 -7.44 -4.55
N LEU A 185 -2.74 -7.38 -3.87
CA LEU A 185 -1.53 -8.08 -4.24
C LEU A 185 -1.14 -9.09 -3.15
N ASP A 186 -0.68 -10.27 -3.56
CA ASP A 186 -0.10 -11.30 -2.69
C ASP A 186 1.37 -11.51 -3.10
N HIS A 187 2.29 -11.15 -2.21
CA HIS A 187 3.73 -11.23 -2.41
C HIS A 187 4.30 -12.47 -1.70
N ALA A 188 4.18 -13.62 -2.36
CA ALA A 188 4.62 -14.90 -1.81
C ALA A 188 5.39 -15.77 -2.84
N ALA A 189 6.18 -15.12 -3.71
CA ALA A 189 6.97 -15.82 -4.73
C ALA A 189 8.33 -15.15 -5.06
N ASN A 190 9.31 -15.98 -5.42
CA ASN A 190 10.65 -15.56 -5.88
C ASN A 190 10.93 -15.87 -7.36
N ASN A 191 10.02 -16.58 -8.01
CA ASN A 191 10.16 -17.01 -9.40
C ASN A 191 8.81 -17.38 -10.02
N ASN A 192 8.78 -17.60 -11.33
CA ASN A 192 7.56 -17.94 -12.06
C ASN A 192 6.91 -19.26 -11.60
N THR A 193 7.67 -20.24 -11.10
CA THR A 193 7.10 -21.50 -10.60
C THR A 193 6.32 -21.26 -9.32
N GLU A 194 6.88 -20.51 -8.39
CA GLU A 194 6.20 -20.07 -7.16
C GLU A 194 5.01 -19.15 -7.47
N LEU A 195 5.14 -18.22 -8.44
CA LEU A 195 4.03 -17.37 -8.85
C LEU A 195 2.84 -18.18 -9.41
N ASN A 196 3.12 -19.22 -10.22
CA ASN A 196 2.07 -20.10 -10.72
C ASN A 196 1.40 -20.92 -9.60
N TYR A 197 2.18 -21.35 -8.60
CA TYR A 197 1.64 -21.96 -7.40
C TYR A 197 0.72 -20.98 -6.65
N LEU A 198 1.20 -19.75 -6.43
CA LEU A 198 0.46 -18.68 -5.76
C LEU A 198 -0.88 -18.40 -6.43
N LYS A 199 -0.88 -18.19 -7.76
CA LYS A 199 -2.10 -18.03 -8.57
C LYS A 199 -3.08 -19.18 -8.37
N ASN A 200 -2.61 -20.42 -8.27
CA ASN A 200 -3.47 -21.58 -8.08
C ASN A 200 -4.09 -21.66 -6.68
N GLU A 201 -3.40 -21.18 -5.65
CA GLU A 201 -3.96 -21.12 -4.30
C GLU A 201 -4.91 -19.93 -4.14
N ASN A 202 -4.61 -18.76 -4.70
CA ASN A 202 -5.54 -17.62 -4.68
C ASN A 202 -6.88 -17.97 -5.35
N LYS A 203 -6.89 -18.76 -6.44
CA LYS A 203 -8.13 -19.31 -7.07
C LYS A 203 -8.97 -20.17 -6.12
N LYS A 204 -8.37 -20.73 -5.08
CA LYS A 204 -9.03 -21.52 -4.04
C LYS A 204 -9.41 -20.66 -2.84
N ASN A 205 -9.37 -19.33 -2.96
CA ASN A 205 -9.55 -18.37 -1.88
C ASN A 205 -8.50 -18.52 -0.77
N GLN A 206 -7.25 -18.76 -1.14
CA GLN A 206 -6.14 -18.93 -0.20
C GLN A 206 -5.07 -17.87 -0.42
N PHE A 207 -4.68 -17.19 0.65
CA PHE A 207 -3.53 -16.31 0.77
C PHE A 207 -2.35 -17.12 1.31
N ILE A 208 -1.15 -16.87 0.80
CA ILE A 208 0.05 -17.62 1.20
C ILE A 208 1.06 -16.67 1.84
N PHE A 209 1.71 -17.13 2.91
CA PHE A 209 2.87 -16.47 3.50
C PHE A 209 4.12 -17.25 3.09
N LEU A 210 4.91 -16.68 2.18
CA LEU A 210 6.22 -17.22 1.77
C LEU A 210 7.20 -16.07 1.54
N PRO A 211 8.52 -16.33 1.61
CA PRO A 211 9.51 -15.36 1.16
C PRO A 211 9.26 -14.95 -0.29
N ALA A 212 9.41 -13.66 -0.61
CA ALA A 212 9.19 -13.14 -1.94
C ALA A 212 10.22 -12.09 -2.36
N VAL A 213 10.30 -11.88 -3.67
CA VAL A 213 10.85 -10.64 -4.24
C VAL A 213 9.71 -9.88 -4.90
N TYR A 214 9.79 -8.55 -4.89
CA TYR A 214 8.71 -7.69 -5.39
C TYR A 214 8.26 -8.02 -6.82
N LYS A 215 9.14 -8.56 -7.67
CA LYS A 215 8.81 -8.88 -9.07
C LYS A 215 7.73 -9.96 -9.25
N PHE A 216 7.59 -10.90 -8.31
CA PHE A 216 6.70 -12.04 -8.47
C PHE A 216 5.58 -11.98 -7.44
N TYR A 217 4.48 -11.35 -7.83
CA TYR A 217 3.24 -11.26 -7.06
C TYR A 217 2.06 -11.65 -7.93
N THR A 218 0.97 -12.05 -7.28
CA THR A 218 -0.33 -11.99 -7.94
C THR A 218 -0.94 -10.65 -7.70
N GLU A 219 -1.61 -10.13 -8.71
CA GLU A 219 -2.46 -8.95 -8.61
C GLU A 219 -3.86 -9.38 -9.02
N TYR A 220 -4.87 -9.04 -8.22
CA TYR A 220 -6.24 -9.44 -8.52
C TYR A 220 -7.28 -8.44 -8.04
N ILE A 221 -8.37 -8.40 -8.81
CA ILE A 221 -9.60 -7.69 -8.51
C ILE A 221 -10.54 -8.66 -7.82
N TYR A 222 -11.07 -8.28 -6.66
CA TYR A 222 -12.07 -9.08 -5.93
C TYR A 222 -13.47 -8.51 -6.14
N TRP A 223 -14.43 -9.37 -6.51
CA TRP A 223 -15.86 -9.04 -6.59
C TRP A 223 -16.69 -9.92 -5.67
N LYS A 224 -17.68 -9.37 -4.97
CA LYS A 224 -18.66 -10.14 -4.15
C LYS A 224 -19.79 -10.78 -4.96
N ASN A 225 -19.91 -10.39 -6.22
CA ASN A 225 -20.93 -10.84 -7.14
C ASN A 225 -20.28 -11.18 -8.48
N LYS A 226 -21.00 -11.88 -9.34
CA LYS A 226 -20.55 -12.15 -10.69
C LYS A 226 -20.23 -10.84 -11.43
N PRO A 227 -19.02 -10.68 -12.00
CA PRO A 227 -18.67 -9.50 -12.78
C PRO A 227 -19.55 -9.36 -14.03
N THR A 228 -19.66 -8.13 -14.53
CA THR A 228 -20.34 -7.80 -15.78
C THR A 228 -19.59 -8.39 -16.98
N ALA A 229 -20.26 -8.53 -18.13
CA ALA A 229 -19.62 -9.04 -19.35
C ALA A 229 -18.38 -8.22 -19.76
N SER A 230 -18.44 -6.89 -19.63
CA SER A 230 -17.32 -6.00 -19.94
C SER A 230 -16.13 -6.19 -18.99
N GLU A 231 -16.35 -6.49 -17.72
CA GLU A 231 -15.26 -6.83 -16.79
C GLU A 231 -14.66 -8.20 -17.11
N ILE A 232 -15.49 -9.18 -17.45
CA ILE A 232 -15.04 -10.52 -17.84
C ILE A 232 -14.13 -10.48 -19.07
N GLU A 233 -14.48 -9.68 -20.08
CA GLU A 233 -13.67 -9.54 -21.32
C GLU A 233 -12.26 -9.00 -21.07
N ARG A 234 -12.05 -8.28 -19.97
CA ARG A 234 -10.75 -7.70 -19.61
C ARG A 234 -9.93 -8.60 -18.69
N CYS A 235 -10.53 -9.64 -18.11
CA CYS A 235 -9.83 -10.65 -17.33
C CYS A 235 -9.06 -11.59 -18.25
N LEU A 236 -7.72 -11.46 -18.29
CA LEU A 236 -6.84 -12.21 -19.19
C LEU A 236 -7.10 -13.72 -19.17
N ASP A 237 -7.28 -14.28 -17.98
CA ASP A 237 -7.54 -15.71 -17.77
C ASP A 237 -9.00 -16.00 -17.31
N GLY A 238 -9.90 -15.02 -17.48
CA GLY A 238 -11.29 -15.06 -17.01
C GLY A 238 -11.44 -14.86 -15.48
N PRO A 239 -12.67 -14.61 -15.00
CA PRO A 239 -12.94 -14.55 -13.57
C PRO A 239 -12.97 -15.96 -12.96
N TYR A 240 -12.43 -16.10 -11.76
CA TYR A 240 -12.43 -17.33 -10.98
C TYR A 240 -13.44 -17.23 -9.86
N GLN A 241 -14.49 -18.05 -9.91
CA GLN A 241 -15.45 -18.15 -8.81
C GLN A 241 -14.78 -18.80 -7.60
N LEU A 242 -14.90 -18.17 -6.44
CA LEU A 242 -14.29 -18.67 -5.22
C LEU A 242 -15.09 -19.85 -4.64
N PRO A 243 -14.42 -20.81 -3.96
CA PRO A 243 -15.11 -21.91 -3.31
C PRO A 243 -15.89 -21.46 -2.07
N ARG A 244 -16.62 -22.39 -1.45
CA ARG A 244 -17.31 -22.14 -0.17
C ARG A 244 -16.34 -21.60 0.90
N PRO A 245 -16.80 -20.69 1.78
CA PRO A 245 -18.16 -20.15 1.86
C PRO A 245 -18.49 -19.03 0.86
N TYR A 246 -17.54 -18.61 0.02
CA TYR A 246 -17.62 -17.41 -0.83
C TYR A 246 -18.08 -17.70 -2.26
N ILE A 247 -19.05 -18.59 -2.45
CA ILE A 247 -19.47 -19.05 -3.78
C ILE A 247 -20.06 -17.96 -4.69
N ASN A 248 -20.40 -16.78 -4.16
CA ASN A 248 -20.87 -15.66 -4.97
C ASN A 248 -19.75 -14.71 -5.38
N SER A 249 -18.57 -14.88 -4.78
CA SER A 249 -17.42 -14.02 -4.99
C SER A 249 -16.52 -14.54 -6.11
N TYR A 250 -15.80 -13.63 -6.74
CA TYR A 250 -14.92 -13.88 -7.87
C TYR A 250 -13.62 -13.12 -7.69
N ILE A 251 -12.52 -13.69 -8.18
CA ILE A 251 -11.28 -12.95 -8.42
C ILE A 251 -10.95 -12.92 -9.91
N CYS A 252 -10.28 -11.87 -10.34
CA CYS A 252 -9.74 -11.73 -11.69
C CYS A 252 -8.30 -11.26 -11.57
N PHE A 253 -7.36 -12.08 -12.06
CA PHE A 253 -5.97 -11.66 -12.07
C PHE A 253 -5.77 -10.58 -13.12
N THR A 254 -5.10 -9.51 -12.71
CA THR A 254 -4.62 -8.45 -13.57
C THR A 254 -3.10 -8.52 -13.65
N GLU A 255 -2.53 -7.63 -14.44
CA GLU A 255 -1.11 -7.39 -14.50
C GLU A 255 -0.88 -5.90 -14.41
N ASP A 256 0.32 -5.49 -14.02
CA ASP A 256 0.70 -4.10 -14.11
C ASP A 256 0.39 -3.61 -15.53
N LYS A 257 -0.27 -2.45 -15.61
CA LYS A 257 -0.70 -1.83 -16.87
C LYS A 257 -1.90 -2.48 -17.57
N ALA A 258 -2.69 -3.28 -16.85
CA ALA A 258 -3.94 -3.83 -17.38
C ALA A 258 -4.90 -2.74 -17.91
N PRO A 259 -5.64 -3.01 -18.99
CA PRO A 259 -6.58 -2.05 -19.59
C PRO A 259 -7.87 -1.97 -18.75
N GLY A 260 -7.92 -1.06 -17.78
CA GLY A 260 -9.08 -0.81 -16.93
C GLY A 260 -10.26 -0.13 -17.64
N PRO A 261 -11.27 0.37 -16.90
CA PRO A 261 -11.38 0.34 -15.45
C PRO A 261 -11.82 -1.03 -14.88
N PHE A 262 -11.11 -1.59 -13.91
CA PHE A 262 -11.57 -2.71 -13.09
C PHE A 262 -12.05 -2.20 -11.74
N LYS A 263 -13.30 -2.45 -11.35
CA LYS A 263 -13.84 -1.99 -10.07
C LYS A 263 -14.33 -3.16 -9.22
N GLY A 264 -13.54 -3.52 -8.23
CA GLY A 264 -13.77 -4.53 -7.23
C GLY A 264 -14.55 -4.01 -6.04
N ILE A 265 -14.24 -4.57 -4.87
CA ILE A 265 -14.91 -4.30 -3.60
C ILE A 265 -14.32 -3.14 -2.81
N MET A 266 -13.20 -2.57 -3.28
CA MET A 266 -12.61 -1.41 -2.64
C MET A 266 -13.40 -0.16 -2.99
N SER A 267 -13.18 0.89 -2.22
CA SER A 267 -13.73 2.21 -2.49
C SER A 267 -12.71 3.26 -2.12
N TYR A 268 -12.69 4.37 -2.85
CA TYR A 268 -11.85 5.51 -2.54
C TYR A 268 -12.60 6.82 -2.81
N SER A 269 -12.10 7.90 -2.22
CA SER A 269 -12.52 9.26 -2.53
C SER A 269 -11.35 10.24 -2.40
N ARG A 270 -11.54 11.44 -2.96
CA ARG A 270 -10.60 12.55 -2.91
C ARG A 270 -11.30 13.80 -2.42
N SER A 271 -10.56 14.64 -1.71
CA SER A 271 -10.98 16.02 -1.43
C SER A 271 -11.24 16.79 -2.71
N GLU A 272 -12.01 17.87 -2.62
CA GLU A 272 -12.26 18.78 -3.75
C GLU A 272 -10.97 19.33 -4.37
N LYS A 273 -9.96 19.62 -3.53
CA LYS A 273 -8.63 20.05 -3.98
C LYS A 273 -7.76 18.90 -4.50
N GLY A 274 -8.10 17.66 -4.14
CA GLY A 274 -7.38 16.45 -4.52
C GLY A 274 -6.09 16.18 -3.75
N ASN A 275 -5.74 16.99 -2.75
CA ASN A 275 -4.53 16.80 -1.92
C ASN A 275 -4.76 15.82 -0.75
N GLU A 276 -6.01 15.51 -0.41
CA GLU A 276 -6.38 14.44 0.52
C GLU A 276 -7.06 13.29 -0.22
N PHE A 277 -6.75 12.06 0.19
CA PHE A 277 -7.27 10.81 -0.36
C PHE A 277 -7.60 9.83 0.78
N GLU A 278 -8.69 9.09 0.61
CA GLU A 278 -9.06 7.99 1.47
C GLU A 278 -9.40 6.75 0.66
N MET A 279 -9.05 5.58 1.18
CA MET A 279 -9.50 4.30 0.63
C MET A 279 -9.88 3.30 1.71
N ARG A 280 -10.74 2.37 1.32
CA ARG A 280 -11.23 1.26 2.13
C ARG A 280 -10.97 -0.06 1.41
N ALA A 281 -10.29 -0.97 2.10
CA ALA A 281 -10.03 -2.33 1.66
C ALA A 281 -10.72 -3.33 2.60
N PRO A 282 -11.82 -3.98 2.16
CA PRO A 282 -12.44 -5.04 2.95
C PRO A 282 -11.50 -6.23 3.19
N PHE A 283 -11.48 -6.75 4.42
CA PHE A 283 -10.67 -7.89 4.86
C PHE A 283 -10.84 -9.13 3.98
N GLU A 284 -12.03 -9.34 3.43
CA GLU A 284 -12.35 -10.47 2.54
C GLU A 284 -11.48 -10.48 1.27
N GLY A 285 -10.99 -9.32 0.83
CA GLY A 285 -10.08 -9.22 -0.31
C GLY A 285 -8.72 -9.87 -0.07
N PHE A 286 -8.27 -9.98 1.19
CA PHE A 286 -7.03 -10.65 1.58
C PHE A 286 -7.15 -12.18 1.63
N LEU A 287 -8.28 -12.75 1.18
CA LEU A 287 -8.56 -14.18 1.13
C LEU A 287 -8.45 -14.87 2.51
N LEU A 288 -8.37 -16.20 2.53
CA LEU A 288 -8.15 -16.98 3.76
C LEU A 288 -6.69 -17.39 3.86
N ASN A 289 -6.09 -17.32 5.05
CA ASN A 289 -4.76 -17.85 5.29
C ASN A 289 -4.77 -19.36 4.99
N LYS A 290 -3.88 -19.79 4.08
CA LYS A 290 -3.81 -21.15 3.57
C LYS A 290 -3.67 -22.22 4.65
N ASP A 291 -2.85 -21.94 5.67
CA ASP A 291 -2.48 -22.93 6.69
C ASP A 291 -3.54 -23.07 7.79
N THR A 292 -4.27 -21.99 8.06
CA THR A 292 -5.27 -21.95 9.15
C THR A 292 -6.71 -22.03 8.68
N GLY A 293 -6.98 -21.69 7.41
CA GLY A 293 -8.33 -21.56 6.85
C GLY A 293 -9.15 -20.40 7.44
N ARG A 294 -8.52 -19.51 8.22
CA ARG A 294 -9.13 -18.31 8.81
C ARG A 294 -8.93 -17.09 7.91
N PRO A 295 -9.69 -15.99 8.07
CA PRO A 295 -9.40 -14.74 7.38
C PRO A 295 -7.94 -14.33 7.58
N THR A 296 -7.26 -13.97 6.48
CA THR A 296 -5.85 -13.55 6.49
C THR A 296 -5.66 -12.30 7.34
N LEU A 297 -6.57 -11.33 7.19
CA LEU A 297 -6.64 -10.11 7.99
C LEU A 297 -7.93 -10.12 8.82
N GLN A 298 -7.83 -9.89 10.13
CA GLN A 298 -8.97 -9.88 11.05
C GLN A 298 -8.66 -9.08 12.31
N LEU A 299 -9.72 -8.72 13.04
CA LEU A 299 -9.59 -8.08 14.34
C LEU A 299 -8.81 -8.96 15.35
N GLY A 300 -8.11 -8.30 16.26
CA GLY A 300 -7.17 -8.88 17.22
C GLY A 300 -5.74 -8.98 16.69
N MET A 301 -5.51 -8.74 15.40
CA MET A 301 -4.16 -8.76 14.82
C MET A 301 -3.44 -7.44 15.03
N THR A 302 -2.13 -7.52 15.14
CA THR A 302 -1.20 -6.40 14.96
C THR A 302 -0.55 -6.58 13.60
N ILE A 303 -0.39 -5.52 12.83
CA ILE A 303 0.25 -5.50 11.52
C ILE A 303 1.32 -4.41 11.48
N ASN A 304 2.30 -4.53 10.59
CA ASN A 304 3.08 -3.36 10.19
C ASN A 304 2.58 -2.88 8.84
N ILE A 305 2.39 -1.57 8.70
CA ILE A 305 1.82 -0.96 7.51
C ILE A 305 2.61 0.29 7.15
N THR A 306 2.79 0.48 5.85
CA THR A 306 3.44 1.64 5.26
C THR A 306 2.58 2.12 4.09
N LEU A 307 2.51 3.43 3.90
CA LEU A 307 1.73 4.04 2.84
C LEU A 307 2.67 4.63 1.80
N SER A 308 2.38 4.42 0.51
CA SER A 308 3.19 4.91 -0.59
C SER A 308 2.33 5.53 -1.67
N LEU A 309 2.84 6.59 -2.28
CA LEU A 309 2.29 7.19 -3.49
C LEU A 309 3.35 7.08 -4.58
N GLU A 310 2.95 6.58 -5.75
CA GLU A 310 3.83 6.53 -6.92
C GLU A 310 3.21 7.21 -8.11
N ALA A 311 4.03 7.88 -8.91
CA ALA A 311 3.58 8.55 -10.12
C ALA A 311 4.63 8.51 -11.22
N SER A 312 4.12 8.42 -12.45
CA SER A 312 4.92 8.68 -13.65
C SER A 312 5.40 10.14 -13.72
N ALA A 313 6.31 10.39 -14.65
CA ALA A 313 7.21 11.52 -14.56
C ALA A 313 6.67 12.88 -15.02
N GLU A 314 5.39 12.98 -15.38
CA GLU A 314 4.87 14.12 -16.13
C GLU A 314 4.81 15.40 -15.30
N TYR A 315 4.85 15.23 -13.97
CA TYR A 315 4.79 16.29 -12.98
C TYR A 315 5.96 16.27 -11.98
N SER A 316 6.99 15.48 -12.23
CA SER A 316 8.17 15.37 -11.37
C SER A 316 9.34 16.24 -11.85
N THR A 317 10.26 16.55 -10.93
CA THR A 317 11.51 17.26 -11.18
C THR A 317 12.69 16.52 -10.52
N PRO A 318 13.62 15.94 -11.30
CA PRO A 318 13.60 15.82 -12.77
C PRO A 318 12.42 14.96 -13.26
N ARG A 319 12.12 14.98 -14.56
CA ARG A 319 11.07 14.14 -15.17
C ARG A 319 11.46 12.66 -15.15
N LYS A 320 11.36 12.03 -13.98
CA LYS A 320 11.49 10.59 -13.75
C LYS A 320 10.31 10.07 -12.93
N TRP A 321 10.12 8.75 -12.92
CA TRP A 321 9.18 8.14 -11.99
C TRP A 321 9.55 8.55 -10.56
N SER A 322 8.55 8.82 -9.73
CA SER A 322 8.75 9.27 -8.36
C SER A 322 7.84 8.50 -7.42
N SER A 323 8.38 8.04 -6.31
CA SER A 323 7.63 7.55 -5.17
C SER A 323 7.95 8.41 -3.94
N ASP A 324 7.01 8.41 -3.01
CA ASP A 324 7.22 8.82 -1.63
C ASP A 324 6.51 7.79 -0.73
N THR A 325 7.24 7.23 0.23
CA THR A 325 6.74 6.18 1.12
C THR A 325 6.95 6.59 2.56
N THR A 326 5.86 6.63 3.31
CA THR A 326 5.88 6.99 4.72
C THR A 326 6.68 5.99 5.54
N ALA A 327 7.11 6.41 6.73
CA ALA A 327 7.62 5.48 7.73
C ALA A 327 6.62 4.34 8.04
N THR A 328 7.15 3.13 8.26
CA THR A 328 6.35 1.98 8.69
C THR A 328 5.87 2.14 10.13
N ILE A 329 4.58 1.95 10.34
CA ILE A 329 3.96 1.95 11.67
C ILE A 329 3.46 0.57 12.05
N GLN A 330 3.47 0.28 13.35
CA GLN A 330 2.78 -0.87 13.90
C GLN A 330 1.34 -0.48 14.27
N TYR A 331 0.36 -1.23 13.79
CA TYR A 331 -1.05 -0.94 13.95
C TYR A 331 -1.83 -2.15 14.47
N THR A 332 -2.73 -1.94 15.44
CA THR A 332 -3.55 -3.03 16.01
C THR A 332 -5.00 -2.91 15.58
N LEU A 333 -5.50 -3.94 14.90
CA LEU A 333 -6.91 -4.09 14.52
C LEU A 333 -7.74 -4.48 15.75
N SER A 334 -7.94 -3.57 16.69
CA SER A 334 -8.58 -3.90 17.97
C SER A 334 -10.03 -4.37 17.84
N ASN A 335 -10.47 -5.21 18.78
CA ASN A 335 -11.89 -5.54 18.94
C ASN A 335 -12.65 -4.51 19.81
N SER A 336 -11.94 -3.51 20.35
CA SER A 336 -12.52 -2.51 21.24
C SER A 336 -13.19 -1.39 20.46
N ILE A 337 -14.40 -1.04 20.87
CA ILE A 337 -15.09 0.16 20.37
C ILE A 337 -14.46 1.39 21.03
N ALA A 338 -14.27 2.47 20.24
CA ALA A 338 -13.77 3.76 20.70
C ALA A 338 -14.59 4.36 21.84
#